data_AF-A0A2S5CKJ4-F1
#
_entry.id   AF-A0A2S5CKJ4-F1
#
_cell.length_a   1.000
_cell.length_b   1.000
_cell.length_c   1.000
_cell.angle_alpha   90.00
_cell.angle_beta   90.00
_cell.angle_gamma   90.00
#
_symmetry.space_group_name_H-M   'P 1'
#
loop_
_entity.id
_entity.type
_entity.pdbx_description
1 polymer ?
#
loop_
_entity_poly.entity_id
_entity_poly.type
_entity_poly.pdbx_seq_one_letter_code
_entity_poly.pdbx_strand_id
1 'polypeptide(L)'
;MKIIVSVSATHDYDELDQKIDDLHREATHYKKTDLELSISYLKEAKELMQGKDNRLIEQWLRLPLFLQQSGRFDEAMVEFNLIIKNVRPRAEKRFGFLHQPTRIKLCITSEKLRIYEKMQLACKREKLPEMAKKYASLYNKCRMLHDGLSKKLAQEEDAKLARATKYLSSINQ
;
A
#
# COMPACT_ATOMS: atom_id res chain seq x y z
N MET A 1 16.17 -32.76 -29.19
CA MET A 1 16.13 -31.44 -28.52
C MET A 1 15.21 -31.55 -27.31
N LYS A 2 15.75 -31.56 -26.08
CA LYS A 2 14.94 -31.49 -24.85
C LYS A 2 14.63 -30.02 -24.59
N ILE A 3 13.36 -29.66 -24.62
CA ILE A 3 12.88 -28.35 -24.17
C ILE A 3 12.93 -28.40 -22.63
N ILE A 4 13.93 -27.74 -22.05
CA ILE A 4 13.99 -27.48 -20.62
C ILE A 4 13.01 -26.33 -20.38
N VAL A 5 11.78 -26.66 -19.98
CA VAL A 5 10.84 -25.66 -19.49
C VAL A 5 11.33 -25.24 -18.10
N SER A 6 11.74 -23.99 -17.97
CA SER A 6 12.22 -23.38 -16.75
C SER A 6 11.08 -23.25 -15.72
N VAL A 7 10.97 -24.24 -14.83
CA VAL A 7 10.03 -24.25 -13.67
C VAL A 7 10.58 -23.42 -12.48
N SER A 8 11.81 -22.89 -12.59
CA SER A 8 12.50 -22.21 -11.46
C SER A 8 11.88 -20.89 -11.01
N ALA A 9 11.22 -20.14 -11.91
CA ALA A 9 10.84 -18.76 -11.61
C ALA A 9 9.61 -18.60 -10.70
N THR A 10 8.73 -19.61 -10.62
CA THR A 10 7.51 -19.54 -9.80
C THR A 10 7.75 -19.97 -8.36
N HIS A 11 8.71 -20.86 -8.10
CA HIS A 11 9.02 -21.36 -6.76
C HIS A 11 9.72 -20.31 -5.89
N ASP A 12 10.69 -19.58 -6.48
CA ASP A 12 11.47 -18.55 -5.78
C ASP A 12 10.61 -17.35 -5.34
N TYR A 13 9.51 -17.07 -6.05
CA TYR A 13 8.59 -15.98 -5.70
C TYR A 13 7.79 -16.29 -4.42
N ASP A 14 7.39 -17.55 -4.26
CA ASP A 14 6.62 -18.02 -3.10
C ASP A 14 7.49 -18.10 -1.85
N GLU A 15 8.75 -18.54 -1.97
CA GLU A 15 9.70 -18.57 -0.85
C GLU A 15 10.02 -17.18 -0.32
N LEU A 16 10.28 -16.23 -1.22
CA LEU A 16 10.52 -14.83 -0.82
C LEU A 16 9.27 -14.23 -0.16
N ASP A 17 8.09 -14.56 -0.68
CA ASP A 17 6.86 -14.01 -0.13
C ASP A 17 6.54 -14.55 1.25
N GLN A 18 6.79 -15.85 1.47
CA GLN A 18 6.72 -16.51 2.76
C GLN A 18 7.73 -15.90 3.75
N LYS A 19 8.98 -15.67 3.31
CA LYS A 19 10.02 -15.05 4.14
C LYS A 19 9.61 -13.67 4.65
N ILE A 20 9.03 -12.83 3.79
CA ILE A 20 8.52 -11.50 4.18
C ILE A 20 7.43 -11.63 5.26
N ASP A 21 6.51 -12.58 5.08
CA ASP A 21 5.41 -12.79 6.03
C ASP A 21 5.91 -13.34 7.37
N ASP A 22 6.91 -14.21 7.35
CA ASP A 22 7.58 -14.71 8.56
C ASP A 22 8.32 -13.58 9.29
N LEU A 23 9.08 -12.72 8.59
CA LEU A 23 9.71 -11.53 9.21
C LEU A 23 8.67 -10.60 9.86
N HIS A 24 7.52 -10.42 9.23
CA HIS A 24 6.40 -9.69 9.81
C HIS A 24 5.80 -10.40 11.04
N ARG A 25 5.77 -11.73 11.06
CA ARG A 25 5.32 -12.51 12.21
C ARG A 25 6.29 -12.35 13.38
N GLU A 26 7.58 -12.52 13.14
CA GLU A 26 8.65 -12.35 14.13
C GLU A 26 8.67 -10.94 14.71
N ALA A 27 8.57 -9.91 13.86
CA ALA A 27 8.44 -8.53 14.33
C ALA A 27 7.23 -8.31 15.25
N THR A 28 6.15 -9.08 15.09
CA THR A 28 5.00 -9.02 16.01
C THR A 28 5.30 -9.72 17.33
N HIS A 29 5.96 -10.88 17.25
CA HIS A 29 6.33 -11.69 18.41
C HIS A 29 7.19 -10.89 19.39
N TYR A 30 8.23 -10.22 18.89
CA TYR A 30 9.17 -9.47 19.72
C TYR A 30 8.69 -8.07 20.11
N LYS A 31 7.57 -7.57 19.57
CA LYS A 31 7.15 -6.16 19.69
C LYS A 31 7.17 -5.61 21.12
N LYS A 32 6.80 -6.45 22.11
CA LYS A 32 6.68 -6.06 23.53
C LYS A 32 7.92 -6.38 24.36
N THR A 33 8.73 -7.33 23.90
CA THR A 33 9.86 -7.90 24.68
C THR A 33 11.20 -7.36 24.19
N ASP A 34 11.36 -7.22 22.87
CA ASP A 34 12.55 -6.68 22.23
C ASP A 34 12.15 -5.85 20.99
N LEU A 35 11.97 -4.54 21.23
CA LEU A 35 11.52 -3.63 20.18
C LEU A 35 12.61 -3.40 19.12
N GLU A 36 13.89 -3.44 19.48
CA GLU A 36 14.97 -3.25 18.51
C GLU A 36 15.11 -4.47 17.59
N LEU A 37 14.99 -5.68 18.13
CA LEU A 37 14.90 -6.90 17.30
C LEU A 37 13.66 -6.89 16.40
N SER A 38 12.53 -6.39 16.89
CA SER A 38 11.34 -6.21 16.06
C SER A 38 11.58 -5.25 14.89
N ILE A 39 12.30 -4.15 15.14
CA ILE A 39 12.66 -3.17 14.12
C ILE A 39 13.63 -3.77 13.10
N SER A 40 14.58 -4.61 13.52
CA SER A 40 15.52 -5.25 12.59
C SER A 40 14.80 -6.17 11.60
N TYR A 41 13.86 -6.99 12.05
CA TYR A 41 13.02 -7.82 11.16
C TYR A 41 12.20 -6.97 10.17
N LEU A 42 11.65 -5.83 10.62
CA LEU A 42 10.89 -4.94 9.73
C LEU A 42 11.78 -4.22 8.71
N LYS A 43 13.04 -3.92 9.06
CA LYS A 43 14.02 -3.38 8.11
C LYS A 43 14.36 -4.42 7.05
N GLU A 44 14.63 -5.67 7.44
CA GLU A 44 14.86 -6.74 6.47
C GLU A 44 13.65 -6.97 5.57
N ALA A 45 12.44 -7.03 6.14
CA ALA A 45 11.21 -7.19 5.37
C ALA A 45 11.04 -6.05 4.35
N LYS A 46 11.30 -4.80 4.75
CA LYS A 46 11.25 -3.64 3.84
C LYS A 46 12.19 -3.82 2.65
N GLU A 47 13.43 -4.25 2.87
CA GLU A 47 14.40 -4.46 1.79
C GLU A 47 13.92 -5.54 0.81
N LEU A 48 13.38 -6.66 1.32
CA LEU A 48 12.82 -7.74 0.49
C LEU A 48 11.54 -7.32 -0.25
N MET A 49 10.76 -6.40 0.32
CA MET A 49 9.56 -5.85 -0.32
C MET A 49 9.90 -4.84 -1.43
N GLN A 50 11.14 -4.36 -1.54
CA GLN A 50 11.52 -3.46 -2.64
C GLN A 50 11.31 -4.16 -3.99
N GLY A 51 10.59 -3.50 -4.90
CA GLY A 51 10.23 -4.07 -6.21
C GLY A 51 8.97 -4.94 -6.21
N LYS A 52 8.41 -5.31 -5.05
CA LYS A 52 7.11 -5.98 -4.93
C LYS A 52 5.99 -4.94 -4.87
N ASP A 53 5.01 -5.09 -5.76
CA ASP A 53 3.87 -4.18 -5.91
C ASP A 53 2.54 -4.80 -5.45
N ASN A 54 2.53 -6.08 -5.06
CA ASN A 54 1.36 -6.78 -4.52
C ASN A 54 1.17 -6.62 -3.01
N ARG A 55 2.14 -6.02 -2.30
CA ARG A 55 2.08 -5.87 -0.85
C ARG A 55 1.10 -4.81 -0.37
N LEU A 56 0.45 -5.10 0.75
CA LEU A 56 -0.51 -4.20 1.37
C LEU A 56 0.21 -3.01 2.01
N ILE A 57 -0.40 -1.82 1.91
CA ILE A 57 0.19 -0.60 2.50
C ILE A 57 0.37 -0.74 4.02
N GLU A 58 -0.46 -1.53 4.68
CA GLU A 58 -0.35 -1.87 6.10
C GLU A 58 1.00 -2.51 6.44
N GLN A 59 1.54 -3.39 5.59
CA GLN A 59 2.84 -4.02 5.80
C GLN A 59 3.95 -2.96 5.77
N TRP A 60 3.94 -2.06 4.79
CA TRP A 60 4.88 -0.94 4.68
C TRP A 60 4.82 0.01 5.88
N LEU A 61 3.62 0.24 6.44
CA LEU A 61 3.41 1.15 7.57
C LEU A 61 3.93 0.60 8.90
N ARG A 62 4.27 -0.69 9.01
CA ARG A 62 4.71 -1.27 10.29
C ARG A 62 6.04 -0.70 10.78
N LEU A 63 7.03 -0.58 9.90
CA LEU A 63 8.36 -0.05 10.26
C LEU A 63 8.28 1.36 10.87
N PRO A 64 7.68 2.38 10.21
CA PRO A 64 7.58 3.71 10.80
C PRO A 64 6.78 3.72 12.11
N LEU A 65 5.77 2.87 12.27
CA LEU A 65 5.00 2.79 13.52
C LEU A 65 5.83 2.22 14.68
N PHE A 66 6.73 1.27 14.41
CA PHE A 66 7.61 0.68 15.43
C PHE A 66 8.75 1.63 15.79
N LEU A 67 9.34 2.32 14.81
CA LEU A 67 10.30 3.41 15.03
C LEU A 67 9.69 4.52 15.91
N GLN A 68 8.43 4.88 15.66
CA GLN A 68 7.74 5.86 16.51
C GLN A 68 7.55 5.35 17.94
N GLN A 69 7.19 4.07 18.11
CA GLN A 69 7.04 3.46 19.44
C GLN A 69 8.35 3.38 20.23
N SER A 70 9.49 3.28 19.55
CA SER A 70 10.82 3.27 20.18
C SER A 70 11.40 4.67 20.40
N GLY A 71 10.63 5.74 20.22
CA GLY A 71 11.09 7.13 20.36
C GLY A 71 11.93 7.65 19.20
N ARG A 72 12.04 6.91 18.08
CA ARG A 72 12.81 7.27 16.88
C ARG A 72 11.92 8.00 15.88
N PHE A 73 11.29 9.08 16.32
CA PHE A 73 10.26 9.78 15.54
C PHE A 73 10.78 10.32 14.20
N ASP A 74 11.98 10.91 14.17
CA ASP A 74 12.54 11.46 12.94
C ASP A 74 12.76 10.38 11.88
N GLU A 75 13.27 9.21 12.29
CA GLU A 75 13.41 8.05 11.40
C GLU A 75 12.05 7.53 10.93
N ALA A 76 11.05 7.48 11.81
CA ALA A 76 9.69 7.13 11.42
C ALA A 76 9.13 8.06 10.34
N MET A 77 9.40 9.37 10.46
CA MET A 77 8.96 10.35 9.47
C MET A 77 9.69 10.22 8.14
N VAL A 78 10.99 9.90 8.15
CA VAL A 78 11.73 9.54 6.92
C VAL A 78 11.07 8.35 6.23
N GLU A 79 10.76 7.29 6.98
CA GLU A 79 10.11 6.10 6.45
C GLU A 79 8.71 6.38 5.88
N PHE A 80 7.87 7.14 6.60
CA PHE A 80 6.56 7.56 6.07
C PHE A 80 6.68 8.32 4.74
N ASN A 81 7.64 9.24 4.63
CA ASN A 81 7.86 10.01 3.41
C ASN A 81 8.36 9.15 2.24
N LEU A 82 9.23 8.17 2.51
CA LEU A 82 9.65 7.18 1.50
C LEU A 82 8.45 6.38 0.99
N ILE A 83 7.56 5.94 1.88
CA ILE A 83 6.35 5.21 1.49
C ILE A 83 5.46 6.08 0.61
N ILE A 84 5.25 7.37 0.95
CA ILE A 84 4.47 8.33 0.15
C ILE A 84 5.05 8.50 -1.25
N LYS A 85 6.37 8.69 -1.35
CA LYS A 85 7.08 8.88 -2.62
C LYS A 85 6.86 7.69 -3.57
N ASN A 86 6.72 6.50 -3.01
CA ASN A 86 6.56 5.25 -3.76
C ASN A 86 5.11 4.84 -4.04
N VAL A 87 4.09 5.55 -3.51
CA VAL A 87 2.67 5.22 -3.78
C VAL A 87 2.34 5.23 -5.27
N ARG A 88 2.74 6.29 -5.99
CA ARG A 88 2.46 6.42 -7.43
C ARG A 88 3.17 5.34 -8.25
N PRO A 89 4.50 5.17 -8.14
CA PRO A 89 5.20 4.10 -8.86
C PRO A 89 4.60 2.71 -8.64
N ARG A 90 4.21 2.37 -7.39
CA ARG A 90 3.56 1.08 -7.10
C ARG A 90 2.19 0.96 -7.77
N ALA A 91 1.36 1.99 -7.71
CA ALA A 91 0.04 1.99 -8.34
C ALA A 91 0.13 1.90 -9.88
N GLU A 92 1.10 2.59 -10.47
CA GLU A 92 1.37 2.54 -11.91
C GLU A 92 1.90 1.17 -12.33
N LYS A 93 2.74 0.51 -11.52
CA LYS A 93 3.17 -0.87 -11.80
C LYS A 93 2.01 -1.86 -11.72
N ARG A 94 1.15 -1.74 -10.70
CA ARG A 94 0.02 -2.64 -10.45
C ARG A 94 -1.11 -2.51 -11.48
N PHE A 95 -1.36 -1.33 -12.03
CA PHE A 95 -2.52 -1.06 -12.89
C PHE A 95 -2.19 -0.41 -14.24
N GLY A 96 -0.94 -0.05 -14.50
CA GLY A 96 -0.52 0.70 -15.69
C GLY A 96 -0.79 -0.04 -17.00
N PHE A 97 -0.58 -1.36 -17.00
CA PHE A 97 -0.85 -2.23 -18.14
C PHE A 97 -2.34 -2.32 -18.52
N LEU A 98 -3.25 -1.98 -17.59
CA LEU A 98 -4.68 -2.03 -17.84
C LEU A 98 -5.21 -0.74 -18.49
N HIS A 99 -4.40 0.31 -18.63
CA HIS A 99 -4.85 1.65 -19.06
C HIS A 99 -6.08 2.16 -18.29
N GLN A 100 -6.13 1.93 -16.97
CA GLN A 100 -7.25 2.31 -16.11
C GLN A 100 -6.88 3.51 -15.22
N PRO A 101 -6.88 4.75 -15.76
CA PRO A 101 -6.43 5.93 -15.02
C PRO A 101 -7.27 6.22 -13.78
N THR A 102 -8.57 5.94 -13.80
CA THR A 102 -9.45 6.08 -12.63
C THR A 102 -9.02 5.14 -11.50
N ARG A 103 -8.69 3.87 -11.82
CA ARG A 103 -8.23 2.88 -10.82
C ARG A 103 -6.85 3.21 -10.27
N ILE A 104 -5.91 3.65 -11.11
CA ILE A 104 -4.59 4.13 -10.65
C ILE A 104 -4.76 5.26 -9.64
N LYS A 105 -5.56 6.28 -9.99
CA LYS A 105 -5.84 7.41 -9.09
C LYS A 105 -6.51 6.97 -7.80
N LEU A 106 -7.47 6.05 -7.86
CA LEU A 106 -8.16 5.51 -6.70
C LEU A 106 -7.22 4.75 -5.77
N CYS A 107 -6.33 3.92 -6.31
CA CYS A 107 -5.29 3.24 -5.54
C CYS A 107 -4.36 4.24 -4.84
N ILE A 108 -3.90 5.27 -5.56
CA ILE A 108 -3.03 6.31 -5.00
C ILE A 108 -3.70 7.05 -3.84
N THR A 109 -4.96 7.46 -4.00
CA THR A 109 -5.67 8.21 -2.96
C THR A 109 -5.99 7.31 -1.75
N SER A 110 -6.34 6.04 -1.97
CA SER A 110 -6.60 5.06 -0.91
C SER A 110 -5.36 4.79 -0.05
N GLU A 111 -4.19 4.56 -0.67
CA GLU A 111 -2.94 4.38 0.08
C GLU A 111 -2.55 5.65 0.86
N LYS A 112 -2.63 6.83 0.21
CA LYS A 112 -2.32 8.10 0.87
C LYS A 112 -3.22 8.40 2.06
N LEU A 113 -4.50 8.01 2.02
CA LEU A 113 -5.39 8.15 3.16
C LEU A 113 -4.85 7.42 4.39
N ARG A 114 -4.51 6.14 4.22
CA ARG A 114 -3.99 5.31 5.30
C ARG A 114 -2.67 5.87 5.84
N ILE A 115 -1.78 6.33 4.96
CA ILE A 115 -0.50 6.92 5.38
C ILE A 115 -0.72 8.23 6.17
N TYR A 116 -1.51 9.17 5.64
CA TYR A 116 -1.74 10.46 6.31
C TYR A 116 -2.48 10.33 7.63
N GLU A 117 -3.39 9.37 7.75
CA GLU A 117 -4.02 9.01 9.02
C GLU A 117 -2.96 8.61 10.05
N LYS A 118 -2.02 7.71 9.69
CA LYS A 118 -0.96 7.27 10.61
C LYS A 118 0.03 8.39 10.94
N MET A 119 0.42 9.21 9.98
CA MET A 119 1.29 10.36 10.22
C MET A 119 0.64 11.39 11.16
N GLN A 120 -0.65 11.67 10.98
CA GLN A 120 -1.40 12.54 11.90
C GLN A 120 -1.38 11.98 13.32
N LEU A 121 -1.65 10.68 13.49
CA LEU A 121 -1.64 10.03 14.81
C LEU A 121 -0.25 10.03 15.44
N ALA A 122 0.80 9.76 14.66
CA ALA A 122 2.19 9.85 15.12
C ALA A 122 2.50 11.26 15.63
N CYS A 123 2.21 12.32 14.85
CA CYS A 123 2.43 13.70 15.28
C CYS A 123 1.62 14.08 16.53
N LYS A 124 0.41 13.55 16.71
CA LYS A 124 -0.38 13.79 17.93
C LYS A 124 0.29 13.18 19.17
N ARG A 125 0.85 11.97 19.05
CA ARG A 125 1.56 11.29 20.15
C ARG A 125 2.83 12.04 20.56
N GLU A 126 3.54 12.59 19.59
CA GLU A 126 4.73 13.42 19.83
C GLU A 126 4.41 14.87 20.23
N LYS A 127 3.13 15.22 20.44
CA LYS A 127 2.69 16.58 20.81
C LYS A 127 3.12 17.65 19.80
N LEU A 128 3.05 17.32 18.50
CA LEU A 128 3.34 18.23 17.38
C LEU A 128 2.03 18.67 16.66
N PRO A 129 1.26 19.61 17.25
CA PRO A 129 -0.10 19.92 16.80
C PRO A 129 -0.16 20.49 15.38
N GLU A 130 0.80 21.34 14.99
CA GLU A 130 0.81 21.95 13.66
C GLU A 130 1.08 20.94 12.55
N MET A 131 2.00 20.00 12.80
CA MET A 131 2.22 18.87 11.88
C MET A 131 1.00 17.95 11.82
N ALA A 132 0.37 17.66 12.97
CA ALA A 132 -0.86 16.87 13.00
C ALA A 132 -1.99 17.53 12.20
N LYS A 133 -2.17 18.86 12.31
CA LYS A 133 -3.14 19.63 11.50
C LYS A 133 -2.82 19.55 10.00
N LYS A 134 -1.54 19.69 9.62
CA LYS A 134 -1.09 19.54 8.23
C LYS A 134 -1.49 18.19 7.65
N TYR A 135 -1.19 17.08 8.36
CA TYR A 135 -1.55 15.75 7.88
C TYR A 135 -3.06 15.48 7.89
N ALA A 136 -3.80 16.05 8.85
CA ALA A 136 -5.27 16.01 8.84
C ALA A 136 -5.85 16.70 7.59
N SER A 137 -5.30 17.85 7.20
CA SER A 137 -5.72 18.55 5.97
C SER A 137 -5.44 17.71 4.72
N LEU A 138 -4.26 17.09 4.64
CA LEU A 138 -3.90 16.20 3.53
C LEU A 138 -4.80 14.95 3.47
N TYR A 139 -5.08 14.34 4.63
CA TYR A 139 -6.03 13.23 4.75
C TYR A 139 -7.41 13.62 4.20
N ASN A 140 -7.97 14.75 4.63
CA ASN A 140 -9.27 15.22 4.17
C ASN A 140 -9.31 15.49 2.66
N LYS A 141 -8.25 16.11 2.11
CA LYS A 141 -8.12 16.32 0.66
C LYS A 141 -8.11 14.99 -0.09
N CYS A 142 -7.34 14.01 0.38
CA CYS A 142 -7.31 12.68 -0.22
C CYS A 142 -8.66 11.96 -0.11
N ARG A 143 -9.41 12.18 0.97
CA ARG A 143 -10.71 11.54 1.21
C ARG A 143 -11.74 12.02 0.21
N MET A 144 -11.86 13.34 0.04
CA MET A 144 -12.76 13.93 -0.94
C MET A 144 -12.46 13.44 -2.36
N LEU A 145 -11.18 13.37 -2.72
CA LEU A 145 -10.75 12.85 -4.02
C LEU A 145 -11.09 11.36 -4.18
N HIS A 146 -10.82 10.55 -3.16
CA HIS A 146 -11.11 9.12 -3.14
C HIS A 146 -12.62 8.84 -3.30
N ASP A 147 -13.46 9.59 -2.59
CA ASP A 147 -14.92 9.44 -2.64
C ASP A 147 -15.45 9.80 -4.03
N GLY A 148 -14.94 10.89 -4.63
CA GLY A 148 -15.29 11.28 -6.00
C GLY A 148 -14.86 10.25 -7.04
N LEU A 149 -13.65 9.69 -6.92
CA LEU A 149 -13.14 8.65 -7.83
C LEU A 149 -13.90 7.33 -7.69
N SER A 150 -14.24 6.94 -6.46
CA SER A 150 -15.04 5.73 -6.19
C SER A 150 -16.41 5.81 -6.85
N LYS A 151 -17.10 6.95 -6.71
CA LYS A 151 -18.39 7.20 -7.37
C LYS A 151 -18.28 7.14 -8.88
N LYS A 152 -17.25 7.78 -9.44
CA LYS A 152 -17.00 7.77 -10.88
C LYS A 152 -16.74 6.37 -11.41
N LEU A 153 -15.95 5.55 -10.71
CA LEU A 153 -15.66 4.18 -11.12
C LEU A 153 -16.92 3.32 -11.12
N ALA A 154 -17.77 3.43 -10.10
CA ALA A 154 -19.05 2.73 -10.05
C ALA A 154 -19.96 3.10 -11.24
N GLN A 155 -20.08 4.39 -11.55
CA GLN A 155 -20.83 4.87 -12.72
C GLN A 155 -20.28 4.33 -14.06
N GLU A 156 -18.95 4.25 -14.20
CA GLU A 156 -18.30 3.68 -15.38
C GLU A 156 -18.58 2.17 -15.51
N GLU A 157 -18.63 1.44 -14.41
CA GLU A 157 -18.93 0.00 -14.36
C GLU A 157 -20.40 -0.29 -14.68
N ASP A 158 -21.33 0.46 -14.07
CA ASP A 158 -22.76 0.36 -14.35
C ASP A 158 -23.07 0.66 -15.83
N ALA A 159 -22.45 1.69 -16.39
CA ALA A 159 -22.61 2.05 -17.80
C ALA A 159 -22.08 0.96 -18.75
N LYS A 160 -20.97 0.30 -18.39
CA LYS A 160 -20.43 -0.83 -19.17
C LYS A 160 -21.36 -2.04 -19.11
N LEU A 161 -21.88 -2.36 -17.92
CA LEU A 161 -22.83 -3.46 -17.74
C LEU A 161 -24.10 -3.22 -18.54
N ALA A 162 -24.69 -2.03 -18.47
CA ALA A 162 -25.88 -1.67 -19.23
C ALA A 162 -25.69 -1.83 -20.75
N ARG A 163 -24.52 -1.45 -21.28
CA ARG A 163 -24.17 -1.64 -22.70
C ARG A 163 -24.04 -3.12 -23.05
N ALA A 164 -23.38 -3.92 -22.21
CA ALA A 164 -23.22 -5.35 -22.42
C ALA A 164 -24.58 -6.07 -22.43
N THR A 165 -25.46 -5.75 -21.47
CA THR A 165 -26.82 -6.29 -21.41
C THR A 165 -27.62 -5.95 -22.67
N LYS A 166 -27.55 -4.69 -23.13
CA LYS A 166 -28.23 -4.27 -24.37
C LYS A 166 -27.72 -5.04 -25.59
N TYR A 167 -26.41 -5.23 -25.71
CA TYR A 167 -25.80 -5.99 -26.81
C TYR A 167 -26.24 -7.47 -26.81
N LEU A 168 -26.21 -8.13 -25.65
CA LEU A 168 -26.65 -9.52 -25.53
C LEU A 168 -28.14 -9.67 -25.86
N SER A 169 -28.98 -8.72 -25.46
CA SER A 169 -30.40 -8.73 -25.83
C SER A 169 -30.66 -8.56 -27.33
N SER A 170 -29.75 -7.92 -28.07
CA SER A 170 -29.85 -7.75 -29.53
C SER A 170 -29.31 -8.91 -30.36
N ILE A 171 -28.57 -9.85 -29.74
CA ILE A 171 -28.07 -11.06 -30.42
C ILE A 171 -29.09 -12.21 -30.33
N ASN A 172 -29.92 -12.22 -29.29
CA ASN A 172 -30.90 -13.29 -29.03
C ASN A 172 -32.29 -13.01 -29.64
N GLN A 173 -32.41 -12.01 -30.52
CA GLN A 173 -33.61 -11.69 -31.33
C GLN A 173 -33.32 -12.01 -32.78
#